data_AF-A0A6I3WT92-F1
#
_entry.id   AF-A0A6I3WT92-F1
#
_cell.length_a   1.000
_cell.length_b   1.000
_cell.length_c   1.000
_cell.angle_alpha   90.00
_cell.angle_beta   90.00
_cell.angle_gamma   90.00
#
_symmetry.space_group_name_H-M   'P 1'
#
loop_
_entity.id
_entity.type
_entity.pdbx_description
1 polymer ?
#
loop_
_entity_poly.entity_id
_entity_poly.type
_entity_poly.pdbx_seq_one_letter_code
_entity_poly.pdbx_strand_id
1 'polypeptide(L)'
;MTEFPTTTADRAEPNGSRAAGSGGVLLGEPPAAPSAASPAPSRSGPSGTVVSGATPASPWRKVALFSVIALLVGVGIGFVVGLPGKNSIADQRDTARASVTQLTKDLATANSSLSASQADLVTANAKSAQLTKDLSSSAADLTAANGELASTKTNLDHAVTVKDACLAASTAGVDLVAQWENLWLDFDNYLGTNYGSAAEAQMISHLDEQVQKMDAQHVEMDRLAGICVAG
;
A
#
# COMPACT_ATOMS: atom_id res chain seq x y z
N MET A 1 -52.10 58.64 8.59
CA MET A 1 -52.24 58.24 7.17
C MET A 1 -50.83 58.10 6.62
N THR A 2 -50.34 56.88 6.59
CA THR A 2 -49.00 56.53 6.09
C THR A 2 -49.19 55.21 5.34
N GLU A 3 -49.09 55.30 4.02
CA GLU A 3 -49.23 54.19 3.09
C GLU A 3 -47.94 53.35 3.09
N PHE A 4 -48.08 52.02 3.17
CA PHE A 4 -47.02 51.07 2.90
C PHE A 4 -47.25 50.43 1.53
N PRO A 5 -46.21 50.28 0.68
CA PRO A 5 -46.37 49.66 -0.64
C PRO A 5 -46.43 48.13 -0.54
N THR A 6 -47.47 47.57 -1.15
CA THR A 6 -47.64 46.14 -1.41
C THR A 6 -46.62 45.69 -2.46
N THR A 7 -45.71 44.80 -2.09
CA THR A 7 -44.78 44.19 -3.04
C THR A 7 -45.30 42.79 -3.38
N THR A 8 -45.82 42.65 -4.60
CA THR A 8 -46.21 41.38 -5.23
C THR A 8 -44.94 40.61 -5.57
N ALA A 9 -44.75 39.43 -4.97
CA ALA A 9 -43.72 38.48 -5.38
C ALA A 9 -44.38 37.23 -5.96
N ASP A 10 -44.07 36.99 -7.23
CA ASP A 10 -44.44 35.85 -8.05
C ASP A 10 -44.19 34.51 -7.34
N ARG A 11 -45.23 33.69 -7.28
CA ARG A 11 -45.17 32.28 -6.89
C ARG A 11 -44.99 31.46 -8.16
N ALA A 12 -43.75 31.07 -8.45
CA ALA A 12 -43.45 30.11 -9.51
C ALA A 12 -43.86 28.70 -9.06
N GLU A 13 -44.80 28.09 -9.78
CA GLU A 13 -45.17 26.68 -9.65
C GLU A 13 -44.04 25.76 -10.17
N PRO A 14 -43.62 24.70 -9.44
CA PRO A 14 -42.90 23.60 -10.03
C PRO A 14 -43.89 22.58 -10.60
N ASN A 15 -44.19 22.72 -11.90
CA ASN A 15 -44.97 21.74 -12.65
C ASN A 15 -44.13 20.47 -12.86
N GLY A 16 -44.67 19.35 -12.40
CA GLY A 16 -44.04 18.04 -12.47
C GLY A 16 -43.93 17.51 -13.90
N SER A 17 -42.90 16.71 -14.14
CA SER A 17 -42.89 15.76 -15.25
C SER A 17 -42.09 14.53 -14.84
N ARG A 18 -42.83 13.56 -14.30
CA ARG A 18 -42.48 12.14 -14.31
C ARG A 18 -42.41 11.68 -15.76
N ALA A 19 -41.20 11.49 -16.27
CA ALA A 19 -40.97 10.63 -17.43
C ALA A 19 -40.30 9.36 -16.93
N ALA A 20 -41.06 8.27 -16.96
CA ALA A 20 -40.57 6.91 -16.85
C ALA A 20 -39.62 6.63 -18.02
N GLY A 21 -38.32 6.74 -17.76
CA GLY A 21 -37.26 6.29 -18.67
C GLY A 21 -36.71 4.97 -18.18
N SER A 22 -37.34 3.87 -18.59
CA SER A 22 -36.77 2.53 -18.50
C SER A 22 -35.61 2.43 -19.49
N GLY A 23 -34.44 2.91 -19.07
CA GLY A 23 -33.18 2.81 -19.78
C GLY A 23 -32.29 1.80 -19.07
N GLY A 24 -32.47 0.52 -19.39
CA GLY A 24 -31.54 -0.54 -19.01
C GLY A 24 -30.18 -0.27 -19.65
N VAL A 25 -29.33 0.47 -18.95
CA VAL A 25 -27.90 0.53 -19.24
C VAL A 25 -27.30 -0.75 -18.66
N LEU A 26 -26.94 -1.64 -19.58
CA LEU A 26 -26.04 -2.76 -19.39
C LEU A 26 -24.75 -2.27 -18.73
N LEU A 27 -24.72 -2.25 -17.39
CA LEU A 27 -23.46 -2.26 -16.68
C LEU A 27 -22.88 -3.65 -16.89
N GLY A 28 -21.90 -3.69 -17.79
CA GLY A 28 -21.07 -4.85 -18.04
C GLY A 28 -20.65 -5.48 -16.72
N GLU A 29 -20.88 -6.79 -16.68
CA GLU A 29 -20.36 -7.72 -15.70
C GLU A 29 -18.89 -7.35 -15.40
N PRO A 30 -18.53 -7.11 -14.12
CA PRO A 30 -17.12 -6.95 -13.77
C PRO A 30 -16.39 -8.23 -14.18
N PRO A 31 -15.21 -8.15 -14.81
CA PRO A 31 -14.45 -9.34 -15.14
C PRO A 31 -14.25 -10.16 -13.86
N ALA A 32 -14.68 -11.42 -13.92
CA ALA A 32 -14.55 -12.39 -12.86
C ALA A 32 -13.20 -12.21 -12.17
N ALA A 33 -13.25 -11.88 -10.88
CA ALA A 33 -12.08 -11.97 -10.03
C ALA A 33 -11.47 -13.35 -10.24
N PRO A 34 -10.16 -13.47 -10.55
CA PRO A 34 -9.54 -14.76 -10.71
C PRO A 34 -9.77 -15.56 -9.43
N SER A 35 -10.43 -16.70 -9.64
CA SER A 35 -10.63 -17.79 -8.70
C SER A 35 -9.46 -17.88 -7.72
N ALA A 36 -9.81 -17.89 -6.43
CA ALA A 36 -8.94 -18.15 -5.31
C ALA A 36 -7.78 -19.07 -5.70
N ALA A 37 -6.59 -18.47 -5.81
CA ALA A 37 -5.36 -19.23 -5.87
C ALA A 37 -5.31 -20.12 -4.63
N SER A 38 -5.12 -21.40 -4.90
CA SER A 38 -5.00 -22.48 -3.92
C SER A 38 -4.16 -22.07 -2.70
N PRO A 39 -4.48 -22.57 -1.49
CA PRO A 39 -3.64 -22.39 -0.34
C PRO A 39 -2.23 -22.87 -0.68
N ALA A 40 -1.25 -21.96 -0.60
CA ALA A 40 0.14 -22.28 -0.80
C ALA A 40 0.52 -23.45 0.12
N PRO A 41 1.24 -24.46 -0.37
CA PRO A 41 1.77 -25.49 0.50
C PRO A 41 2.69 -24.81 1.51
N SER A 42 2.35 -24.96 2.80
CA SER A 42 3.20 -24.66 3.92
C SER A 42 4.50 -25.46 3.80
N ARG A 43 5.47 -24.87 3.09
CA ARG A 43 6.83 -25.37 2.98
C ARG A 43 7.56 -24.83 4.19
N SER A 44 7.42 -25.56 5.30
CA SER A 44 8.39 -25.57 6.39
C SER A 44 9.74 -25.96 5.78
N GLY A 45 10.52 -24.97 5.36
CA GLY A 45 11.91 -25.16 5.00
C GLY A 45 12.69 -25.47 6.27
N PRO A 46 13.31 -26.66 6.42
CA PRO A 46 14.36 -26.79 7.40
C PRO A 46 15.49 -25.86 6.97
N SER A 47 15.84 -24.97 7.90
CA SER A 47 17.07 -24.19 7.98
C SER A 47 18.17 -24.78 7.12
N GLY A 48 18.44 -24.12 6.00
CA GLY A 48 19.62 -24.35 5.20
C GLY A 48 20.83 -23.94 6.02
N THR A 49 21.36 -24.88 6.80
CA THR A 49 22.76 -24.87 7.23
C THR A 49 23.55 -24.91 5.94
N VAL A 50 23.95 -23.75 5.42
CA VAL A 50 25.00 -23.67 4.42
C VAL A 50 26.27 -24.07 5.15
N VAL A 51 26.48 -25.37 5.25
CA VAL A 51 27.81 -25.92 5.44
C VAL A 51 28.56 -25.47 4.20
N SER A 52 29.32 -24.38 4.33
CA SER A 52 30.47 -24.13 3.48
C SER A 52 31.32 -25.39 3.55
N GLY A 53 31.07 -26.29 2.61
CA GLY A 53 32.00 -27.34 2.25
C GLY A 53 33.22 -26.61 1.72
N ALA A 54 34.11 -26.25 2.65
CA ALA A 54 35.50 -26.07 2.35
C ALA A 54 35.94 -27.36 1.67
N THR A 55 35.97 -27.35 0.34
CA THR A 55 36.71 -28.34 -0.42
C THR A 55 38.10 -28.30 0.20
N PRO A 56 38.56 -29.35 0.90
CA PRO A 56 39.93 -29.35 1.37
C PRO A 56 40.76 -29.22 0.10
N ALA A 57 41.46 -28.08 -0.03
CA ALA A 57 42.37 -27.82 -1.11
C ALA A 57 43.31 -29.01 -1.16
N SER A 58 43.06 -29.93 -2.09
CA SER A 58 43.62 -31.26 -1.99
C SER A 58 45.13 -31.10 -2.08
N PRO A 59 45.90 -31.59 -1.08
CA PRO A 59 47.36 -31.51 -1.14
C PRO A 59 47.90 -32.23 -2.39
N TRP A 60 47.07 -33.12 -2.98
CA TRP A 60 47.30 -33.80 -4.24
C TRP A 60 47.51 -32.89 -5.44
N ARG A 61 46.95 -31.67 -5.49
CA ARG A 61 47.26 -30.74 -6.60
C ARG A 61 48.70 -30.22 -6.55
N LYS A 62 49.26 -30.01 -5.35
CA LYS A 62 50.67 -29.66 -5.18
C LYS A 62 51.57 -30.87 -5.42
N VAL A 63 51.18 -32.05 -4.92
CA VAL A 63 51.92 -33.30 -5.13
C VAL A 63 51.95 -33.70 -6.61
N ALA A 64 50.86 -33.54 -7.36
CA ALA A 64 50.84 -33.80 -8.80
C ALA A 64 51.76 -32.85 -9.58
N LEU A 65 51.79 -31.56 -9.21
CA LEU A 65 52.70 -30.59 -9.85
C LEU A 65 54.17 -30.92 -9.56
N PHE A 66 54.51 -31.24 -8.30
CA PHE A 66 55.87 -31.66 -7.93
C PHE A 66 56.26 -33.01 -8.53
N SER A 67 55.33 -33.96 -8.69
CA SER A 67 55.58 -35.25 -9.32
C SER A 67 55.86 -35.12 -10.82
N VAL A 68 55.16 -34.22 -11.54
CA VAL A 68 55.43 -33.96 -12.95
C VAL A 68 56.78 -33.26 -13.12
N ILE A 69 57.12 -32.31 -12.24
CA ILE A 69 58.42 -31.65 -12.25
C ILE A 69 59.54 -32.65 -11.93
N ALA A 70 59.39 -33.50 -10.91
CA ALA A 70 60.37 -34.52 -10.55
C ALA A 70 60.56 -35.58 -11.66
N LEU A 71 59.49 -35.94 -12.38
CA LEU A 71 59.57 -36.88 -13.50
C LEU A 71 60.25 -36.24 -14.72
N LEU A 72 60.06 -34.93 -14.95
CA LEU A 72 60.80 -34.18 -15.96
C LEU A 72 62.29 -34.02 -15.62
N VAL A 73 62.65 -33.87 -14.34
CA VAL A 73 64.07 -33.81 -13.91
C VAL A 73 64.72 -35.20 -13.91
N GLY A 74 63.99 -36.25 -13.52
CA GLY A 74 64.50 -37.63 -13.45
C GLY A 74 64.75 -38.28 -14.82
N VAL A 75 63.91 -38.00 -15.82
CA VAL A 75 64.11 -38.51 -17.19
C VAL A 75 65.30 -37.85 -17.89
N GLY A 76 65.71 -36.65 -17.47
CA GLY A 76 66.86 -35.92 -18.06
C GLY A 76 68.25 -36.47 -17.71
N ILE A 77 68.38 -37.35 -16.71
CA ILE A 77 69.70 -37.79 -16.21
C ILE A 77 70.10 -39.18 -16.75
N GLY A 78 69.15 -39.95 -17.31
CA GLY A 78 69.39 -41.33 -17.79
C GLY A 78 70.02 -41.49 -19.18
N PHE A 79 70.33 -40.40 -19.91
CA PHE A 79 70.78 -40.45 -21.31
C PHE A 79 72.21 -39.90 -21.51
N VAL A 80 73.19 -40.35 -20.72
CA VAL A 80 74.58 -39.83 -20.76
C VAL A 80 75.61 -40.91 -21.13
N VAL A 81 75.28 -41.84 -22.04
CA VAL A 81 76.30 -42.70 -22.66
C VAL A 81 76.02 -42.87 -24.16
N GLY A 82 76.49 -41.92 -24.98
CA GLY A 82 76.75 -42.12 -26.42
C GLY A 82 76.35 -41.00 -27.40
N LEU A 83 77.34 -40.23 -27.89
CA LEU A 83 77.38 -39.45 -29.16
C LEU A 83 76.55 -38.13 -29.29
N PRO A 84 76.76 -37.34 -30.36
CA PRO A 84 77.22 -35.95 -30.37
C PRO A 84 76.09 -34.92 -30.09
N GLY A 85 75.81 -34.60 -28.82
CA GLY A 85 74.55 -33.94 -28.42
C GLY A 85 74.63 -32.54 -27.79
N LYS A 86 75.77 -31.83 -27.85
CA LYS A 86 75.94 -30.53 -27.16
C LYS A 86 74.93 -29.44 -27.57
N ASN A 87 74.33 -29.52 -28.76
CA ASN A 87 73.30 -28.57 -29.22
C ASN A 87 71.90 -28.87 -28.65
N SER A 88 71.54 -30.15 -28.44
CA SER A 88 70.22 -30.56 -27.92
C SER A 88 69.95 -30.07 -26.49
N ILE A 89 70.96 -30.07 -25.63
CA ILE A 89 70.83 -29.58 -24.24
C ILE A 89 70.68 -28.05 -24.21
N ALA A 90 71.38 -27.35 -25.11
CA ALA A 90 71.24 -25.90 -25.24
C ALA A 90 69.81 -25.53 -25.70
N ASP A 91 69.29 -26.22 -26.71
CA ASP A 91 67.92 -26.00 -27.23
C ASP A 91 66.84 -26.29 -26.18
N GLN A 92 66.99 -27.35 -25.39
CA GLN A 92 66.06 -27.66 -24.29
C GLN A 92 66.09 -26.61 -23.19
N ARG A 93 67.28 -26.13 -22.81
CA ARG A 93 67.42 -25.08 -21.80
C ARG A 93 66.81 -23.76 -22.28
N ASP A 94 67.02 -23.41 -23.54
CA ASP A 94 66.51 -22.17 -24.11
C ASP A 94 64.98 -22.23 -24.26
N THR A 95 64.44 -23.41 -24.63
CA THR A 95 63.00 -23.70 -24.59
C THR A 95 62.45 -23.56 -23.17
N ALA A 96 63.10 -24.17 -22.16
CA ALA A 96 62.68 -24.08 -20.77
C ALA A 96 62.70 -22.62 -20.25
N ARG A 97 63.72 -21.83 -20.62
CA ARG A 97 63.79 -20.40 -20.29
C ARG A 97 62.65 -19.60 -20.93
N ALA A 98 62.33 -19.90 -22.19
CA ALA A 98 61.19 -19.29 -22.86
C ALA A 98 59.87 -19.63 -22.15
N SER A 99 59.66 -20.90 -21.79
CA SER A 99 58.48 -21.34 -21.03
C SER A 99 58.38 -20.66 -19.65
N VAL A 100 59.48 -20.58 -18.89
CA VAL A 100 59.51 -19.90 -17.59
C VAL A 100 59.18 -18.42 -17.76
N THR A 101 59.72 -17.77 -18.79
CA THR A 101 59.41 -16.36 -19.09
C THR A 101 57.93 -16.18 -19.41
N GLN A 102 57.34 -17.09 -20.19
CA GLN A 102 55.92 -17.04 -20.52
C GLN A 102 55.04 -17.27 -19.29
N LEU A 103 55.30 -18.33 -18.51
CA LEU A 103 54.62 -18.62 -17.25
C LEU A 103 54.68 -17.44 -16.28
N THR A 104 55.81 -16.73 -16.23
CA THR A 104 55.97 -15.54 -15.38
C THR A 104 55.05 -14.40 -15.85
N LYS A 105 54.95 -14.17 -17.16
CA LYS A 105 54.02 -13.17 -17.74
C LYS A 105 52.56 -13.54 -17.49
N ASP A 106 52.21 -14.81 -17.68
CA ASP A 106 50.86 -15.30 -17.47
C ASP A 106 50.46 -15.19 -15.99
N LEU A 107 51.38 -15.51 -15.06
CA LEU A 107 51.16 -15.34 -13.62
C LEU A 107 50.97 -13.86 -13.24
N ALA A 108 51.80 -12.96 -13.78
CA ALA A 108 51.65 -11.53 -13.54
C ALA A 108 50.30 -11.01 -14.05
N THR A 109 49.87 -11.46 -15.23
CA THR A 109 48.57 -11.13 -15.81
C THR A 109 47.42 -11.65 -14.95
N ALA A 110 47.47 -12.92 -14.55
CA ALA A 110 46.46 -13.54 -13.69
C ALA A 110 46.35 -12.83 -12.33
N ASN A 111 47.47 -12.42 -11.74
CA ASN A 111 47.48 -11.70 -10.47
C ASN A 111 46.88 -10.29 -10.58
N SER A 112 47.11 -9.61 -11.70
CA SER A 112 46.48 -8.32 -12.01
C SER A 112 44.96 -8.47 -12.15
N SER A 113 44.50 -9.47 -12.93
CA SER A 113 43.07 -9.75 -13.11
C SER A 113 42.38 -10.15 -11.79
N LEU A 114 43.06 -10.91 -10.93
CA LEU A 114 42.54 -11.26 -9.61
C LEU A 114 42.38 -10.02 -8.73
N SER A 115 43.37 -9.13 -8.73
CA SER A 115 43.33 -7.88 -7.97
C SER A 115 42.20 -6.96 -8.45
N ALA A 116 42.00 -6.85 -9.77
CA ALA A 116 40.88 -6.11 -10.35
C ALA A 116 39.53 -6.72 -9.94
N SER A 117 39.37 -8.04 -10.05
CA SER A 117 38.14 -8.74 -9.64
C SER A 117 37.85 -8.56 -8.14
N GLN A 118 38.88 -8.49 -7.31
CA GLN A 118 38.74 -8.24 -5.88
C GLN A 118 38.26 -6.81 -5.60
N ALA A 119 38.77 -5.82 -6.34
CA ALA A 119 38.30 -4.43 -6.25
C ALA A 119 36.83 -4.30 -6.70
N ASP A 120 36.44 -5.00 -7.77
CA ASP A 120 35.06 -5.03 -8.24
C ASP A 120 34.11 -5.66 -7.21
N LEU A 121 34.52 -6.76 -6.57
CA LEU A 121 33.74 -7.39 -5.50
C LEU A 121 33.56 -6.46 -4.29
N VAL A 122 34.60 -5.74 -3.88
CA VAL A 122 34.49 -4.76 -2.79
C VAL A 122 33.49 -3.66 -3.16
N THR A 123 33.56 -3.15 -4.39
CA THR A 123 32.64 -2.12 -4.90
C THR A 123 31.19 -2.62 -4.97
N ALA A 124 30.99 -3.84 -5.49
CA ALA A 124 29.67 -4.47 -5.57
C ALA A 124 29.05 -4.69 -4.19
N ASN A 125 29.84 -5.15 -3.21
CA ASN A 125 29.39 -5.32 -1.84
C ASN A 125 29.01 -3.99 -1.19
N ALA A 126 29.79 -2.92 -1.41
CA ALA A 126 29.45 -1.59 -0.91
C ALA A 126 28.12 -1.08 -1.50
N LYS A 127 27.90 -1.26 -2.81
CA LYS A 127 26.65 -0.89 -3.47
C LYS A 127 25.47 -1.72 -2.95
N SER A 128 25.65 -3.02 -2.72
CA SER A 128 24.62 -3.89 -2.15
C SER A 128 24.22 -3.47 -0.73
N ALA A 129 25.20 -3.12 0.10
CA ALA A 129 24.94 -2.59 1.44
C ALA A 129 24.16 -1.27 1.40
N GLN A 130 24.52 -0.36 0.49
CA GLN A 130 23.80 0.89 0.31
C GLN A 130 22.35 0.67 -0.14
N LEU A 131 22.12 -0.17 -1.15
CA LEU A 131 20.78 -0.50 -1.63
C LEU A 131 19.91 -1.13 -0.53
N THR A 132 20.51 -1.95 0.33
CA THR A 132 19.81 -2.54 1.49
C THR A 132 19.35 -1.45 2.47
N LYS A 133 20.20 -0.46 2.73
CA LYS A 133 19.86 0.69 3.58
C LYS A 133 18.73 1.53 2.96
N ASP A 134 18.83 1.84 1.67
CA ASP A 134 17.84 2.65 0.95
C ASP A 134 16.48 1.93 0.89
N LEU A 135 16.48 0.62 0.69
CA LEU A 135 15.27 -0.21 0.72
C LEU A 135 14.64 -0.20 2.12
N SER A 136 15.45 -0.32 3.18
CA SER A 136 14.95 -0.25 4.56
C SER A 136 14.35 1.12 4.88
N SER A 137 14.96 2.21 4.41
CA SER A 137 14.42 3.57 4.56
C SER A 137 13.08 3.69 3.83
N SER A 138 13.05 3.26 2.57
CA SER A 138 11.83 3.33 1.75
C SER A 138 10.68 2.51 2.34
N ALA A 139 10.98 1.36 2.95
CA ALA A 139 9.98 0.54 3.64
C ALA A 139 9.42 1.25 4.90
N ALA A 140 10.26 1.97 5.64
CA ALA A 140 9.84 2.77 6.79
C ALA A 140 8.95 3.94 6.35
N ASP A 141 9.35 4.67 5.31
CA ASP A 141 8.59 5.78 4.74
C ASP A 141 7.21 5.31 4.24
N LEU A 142 7.15 4.18 3.54
CA LEU A 142 5.89 3.59 3.08
C LEU A 142 4.98 3.20 4.25
N THR A 143 5.55 2.68 5.33
CA THR A 143 4.79 2.32 6.54
C THR A 143 4.21 3.57 7.21
N ALA A 144 5.00 4.65 7.32
CA ALA A 144 4.54 5.92 7.86
C ALA A 144 3.41 6.52 7.01
N ALA A 145 3.60 6.58 5.69
CA ALA A 145 2.59 7.09 4.75
C ALA A 145 1.28 6.29 4.82
N ASN A 146 1.34 4.97 4.94
CA ASN A 146 0.15 4.14 5.14
C ASN A 146 -0.57 4.44 6.47
N GLY A 147 0.19 4.75 7.53
CA GLY A 147 -0.36 5.18 8.82
C GLY A 147 -1.10 6.53 8.70
N GLU A 148 -0.48 7.51 8.03
CA GLU A 148 -1.09 8.82 7.77
C GLU A 148 -2.36 8.70 6.92
N LEU A 149 -2.35 7.85 5.89
CA LEU A 149 -3.50 7.59 5.05
C LEU A 149 -4.66 6.97 5.86
N ALA A 150 -4.36 5.99 6.72
CA ALA A 150 -5.37 5.38 7.59
C ALA A 150 -5.98 6.40 8.56
N SER A 151 -5.15 7.23 9.20
CA SER A 151 -5.63 8.31 10.08
C SER A 151 -6.50 9.32 9.32
N THR A 152 -6.09 9.71 8.12
CA THR A 152 -6.85 10.64 7.28
C THR A 152 -8.20 10.04 6.89
N LYS A 153 -8.23 8.75 6.56
CA LYS A 153 -9.47 8.03 6.27
C LYS A 153 -10.41 8.04 7.48
N THR A 154 -9.93 7.75 8.68
CA THR A 154 -10.75 7.82 9.90
C THR A 154 -11.31 9.21 10.14
N ASN A 155 -10.50 10.26 9.96
CA ASN A 155 -10.95 11.64 10.12
C ASN A 155 -12.03 12.00 9.08
N LEU A 156 -11.88 11.56 7.84
CA LEU A 156 -12.87 11.77 6.79
C LEU A 156 -14.18 11.04 7.09
N ASP A 157 -14.11 9.77 7.51
CA ASP A 157 -15.29 8.97 7.87
C ASP A 157 -16.04 9.63 9.06
N HIS A 158 -15.30 10.18 10.03
CA HIS A 158 -15.87 10.96 11.13
C HIS A 158 -16.56 12.25 10.64
N ALA A 159 -15.89 13.05 9.80
CA ALA A 159 -16.44 14.29 9.26
C ALA A 159 -17.72 14.05 8.42
N VAL A 160 -17.77 12.95 7.67
CA VAL A 160 -18.99 12.55 6.93
C VAL A 160 -20.13 12.27 7.90
N THR A 161 -19.87 11.53 8.98
CA THR A 161 -20.87 11.21 10.00
C THR A 161 -21.41 12.47 10.68
N VAL A 162 -20.52 13.40 11.05
CA VAL A 162 -20.90 14.70 11.64
C VAL A 162 -21.76 15.51 10.67
N LYS A 163 -21.33 15.62 9.41
CA LYS A 163 -22.07 16.32 8.36
C LYS A 163 -23.46 15.71 8.12
N ASP A 164 -23.58 14.38 8.13
CA ASP A 164 -24.89 13.72 7.99
C ASP A 164 -25.79 14.00 9.20
N ALA A 165 -25.26 14.01 10.43
CA ALA A 165 -26.00 14.40 11.63
C ALA A 165 -26.45 15.87 11.59
N CYS A 166 -25.58 16.79 11.13
CA CYS A 166 -25.92 18.20 10.92
C CYS A 166 -27.08 18.36 9.92
N LEU A 167 -27.01 17.64 8.79
CA LEU A 167 -28.05 17.69 7.78
C LEU A 167 -29.37 17.17 8.36
N ALA A 168 -29.36 16.03 9.05
CA ALA A 168 -30.54 15.48 9.70
C ALA A 168 -31.14 16.42 10.74
N ALA A 169 -30.32 17.07 11.58
CA ALA A 169 -30.78 18.08 12.53
C ALA A 169 -31.45 19.27 11.82
N SER A 170 -30.86 19.75 10.73
CA SER A 170 -31.42 20.87 9.96
C SER A 170 -32.78 20.51 9.33
N THR A 171 -32.92 19.30 8.79
CA THR A 171 -34.18 18.80 8.24
C THR A 171 -35.24 18.67 9.34
N ALA A 172 -34.88 18.06 10.48
CA ALA A 172 -35.79 17.94 11.62
C ALA A 172 -36.25 19.32 12.14
N GLY A 173 -35.36 20.31 12.15
CA GLY A 173 -35.71 21.69 12.51
C GLY A 173 -36.72 22.32 11.56
N VAL A 174 -36.57 22.13 10.24
CA VAL A 174 -37.53 22.61 9.24
C VAL A 174 -38.90 21.92 9.39
N ASP A 175 -38.90 20.61 9.61
CA ASP A 175 -40.14 19.83 9.82
C ASP A 175 -40.86 20.23 11.12
N LEU A 176 -40.11 20.57 12.17
CA LEU A 176 -40.67 21.05 13.44
C LEU A 176 -41.32 22.43 13.26
N VAL A 177 -40.71 23.34 12.49
CA VAL A 177 -41.32 24.64 12.17
C VAL A 177 -42.64 24.46 11.41
N ALA A 178 -42.68 23.57 10.41
CA ALA A 178 -43.92 23.30 9.68
C ALA A 178 -45.02 22.71 10.57
N GLN A 179 -44.66 21.87 11.56
CA GLN A 179 -45.63 21.35 12.53
C GLN A 179 -46.15 22.43 13.48
N TRP A 180 -45.30 23.36 13.91
CA TRP A 180 -45.74 24.52 14.69
C TRP A 180 -46.74 25.37 13.93
N GLU A 181 -46.53 25.59 12.63
CA GLU A 181 -47.50 26.32 11.78
C GLU A 181 -48.86 25.61 11.73
N ASN A 182 -48.88 24.29 11.59
CA ASN A 182 -50.13 23.52 11.62
C ASN A 182 -50.80 23.54 12.99
N LEU A 183 -50.02 23.44 14.08
CA LEU A 183 -50.54 23.54 15.45
C LEU A 183 -51.21 24.90 15.68
N TRP A 184 -50.61 25.98 15.17
CA TRP A 184 -51.19 27.32 15.25
C TRP A 184 -52.53 27.42 14.52
N LEU A 185 -52.66 26.79 13.34
CA LEU A 185 -53.93 26.73 12.61
C LEU A 185 -54.99 25.90 13.36
N ASP A 186 -54.59 24.77 13.95
CA ASP A 186 -55.49 23.95 14.76
C ASP A 186 -55.95 24.68 16.03
N PHE A 187 -55.07 25.47 16.64
CA PHE A 187 -55.40 26.32 17.78
C PHE A 187 -56.38 27.44 17.41
N ASP A 188 -56.19 28.10 16.26
CA ASP A 188 -57.13 29.11 15.76
C ASP A 188 -58.53 28.50 15.50
N ASN A 189 -58.57 27.32 14.87
CA ASN A 189 -59.81 26.55 14.68
C ASN A 189 -60.47 26.19 16.02
N TYR A 190 -59.68 25.78 17.01
CA TYR A 190 -60.17 25.49 18.37
C TYR A 190 -60.83 26.71 19.00
N LEU A 191 -60.21 27.89 18.91
CA LEU A 191 -60.77 29.14 19.43
C LEU A 191 -62.10 29.52 18.76
N GLY A 192 -62.33 29.08 17.52
CA GLY A 192 -63.60 29.24 16.80
C GLY A 192 -64.73 28.30 17.24
N THR A 193 -64.47 27.34 18.14
CA THR A 193 -65.46 26.31 18.50
C THR A 193 -66.36 26.74 19.66
N ASN A 194 -67.58 26.19 19.70
CA ASN A 194 -68.52 26.48 20.78
C ASN A 194 -68.02 25.83 22.08
N TYR A 195 -67.82 26.67 23.10
CA TYR A 195 -67.47 26.25 24.46
C TYR A 195 -68.45 25.19 25.00
N GLY A 196 -67.90 24.16 25.64
CA GLY A 196 -68.61 23.02 26.21
C GLY A 196 -69.04 21.96 25.19
N SER A 197 -68.66 22.08 23.91
CA SER A 197 -69.05 21.11 22.89
C SER A 197 -68.20 19.83 22.95
N ALA A 198 -68.75 18.70 22.49
CA ALA A 198 -67.97 17.46 22.35
C ALA A 198 -66.80 17.62 21.35
N ALA A 199 -66.95 18.51 20.37
CA ALA A 199 -65.88 18.85 19.43
C ALA A 199 -64.70 19.53 20.12
N GLU A 200 -64.98 20.41 21.09
CA GLU A 200 -63.94 21.09 21.90
C GLU A 200 -63.05 20.07 22.63
N ALA A 201 -63.66 19.10 23.31
CA ALA A 201 -62.91 18.08 24.05
C ALA A 201 -62.02 17.21 23.14
N GLN A 202 -62.48 16.90 21.92
CA GLN A 202 -61.69 16.16 20.94
C GLN A 202 -60.50 16.98 20.44
N MET A 203 -60.67 18.29 20.18
CA MET A 203 -59.58 19.16 19.76
C MET A 203 -58.54 19.37 20.86
N ILE A 204 -58.94 19.50 22.13
CA ILE A 204 -57.99 19.59 23.26
C ILE A 204 -57.11 18.34 23.32
N SER A 205 -57.71 17.15 23.23
CA SER A 205 -56.94 15.90 23.21
C SER A 205 -56.00 15.81 22.01
N HIS A 206 -56.41 16.32 20.85
CA HIS A 206 -55.60 16.32 19.64
C HIS A 206 -54.41 17.28 19.74
N LEU A 207 -54.64 18.50 20.24
CA LEU A 207 -53.61 19.51 20.49
C LEU A 207 -52.55 18.99 21.47
N ASP A 208 -52.98 18.35 22.56
CA ASP A 208 -52.06 17.73 23.54
C ASP A 208 -51.19 16.64 22.89
N GLU A 209 -51.79 15.76 22.08
CA GLU A 209 -51.06 14.72 21.36
C GLU A 209 -50.05 15.32 20.36
N GLN A 210 -50.41 16.39 19.64
CA GLN A 210 -49.49 17.07 18.73
C GLN A 210 -48.32 17.71 19.47
N VAL A 211 -48.57 18.40 20.58
CA VAL A 211 -47.52 19.02 21.41
C VAL A 211 -46.53 17.96 21.92
N GLN A 212 -47.03 16.83 22.41
CA GLN A 212 -46.16 15.73 22.86
C GLN A 212 -45.30 15.14 21.73
N LYS A 213 -45.85 15.01 20.51
CA LYS A 213 -45.08 14.54 19.34
C LYS A 213 -43.98 15.53 18.95
N MET A 214 -44.29 16.82 18.95
CA MET A 214 -43.30 17.86 18.64
C MET A 214 -42.19 17.94 19.69
N ASP A 215 -42.52 17.79 20.97
CA ASP A 215 -41.52 17.77 22.05
C ASP A 215 -40.54 16.60 21.87
N ALA A 216 -41.05 15.41 21.55
CA ALA A 216 -40.21 14.25 21.26
C ALA A 216 -39.29 14.48 20.03
N GLN A 217 -39.78 15.15 19.00
CA GLN A 217 -38.96 15.50 17.83
C GLN A 217 -37.93 16.59 18.14
N HIS A 218 -38.25 17.55 19.00
CA HIS A 218 -37.33 18.58 19.43
C HIS A 218 -36.14 17.98 20.18
N VAL A 219 -36.39 17.02 21.08
CA VAL A 219 -35.33 16.27 21.79
C VAL A 219 -34.40 15.54 20.81
N GLU A 220 -34.97 14.90 19.78
CA GLU A 220 -34.16 14.20 18.76
C GLU A 220 -33.35 15.17 17.88
N MET A 221 -33.94 16.29 17.49
CA MET A 221 -33.26 17.37 16.77
C MET A 221 -32.08 17.91 17.60
N ASP A 222 -32.29 18.19 18.90
CA ASP A 222 -31.23 18.65 19.80
C ASP A 222 -30.11 17.62 19.96
N ARG A 223 -30.45 16.33 20.03
CA ARG A 223 -29.47 15.25 20.07
C ARG A 223 -28.59 15.25 18.81
N LEU A 224 -29.20 15.39 17.63
CA LEU A 224 -28.50 15.44 16.35
C LEU A 224 -27.66 16.73 16.21
N ALA A 225 -28.19 17.86 16.66
CA ALA A 225 -27.48 19.13 16.71
C ALA A 225 -26.27 19.07 17.65
N GLY A 226 -26.39 18.36 18.78
CA GLY A 226 -25.27 18.11 19.69
C GLY A 226 -24.13 17.34 19.03
N ILE A 227 -24.43 16.31 18.23
CA ILE A 227 -23.41 15.59 17.45
C ILE A 227 -22.79 16.51 16.39
N CYS A 228 -23.60 17.34 15.73
CA CYS A 228 -23.15 18.30 14.73
C CYS A 228 -22.16 19.32 15.30
N VAL A 229 -22.43 19.87 16.49
CA VAL A 229 -21.59 20.91 17.11
C VAL A 229 -20.33 20.34 17.75
N ALA A 230 -20.37 19.07 18.19
CA ALA A 230 -19.24 18.42 18.85
C ALA A 230 -18.19 17.84 17.88
N GLY A 231 -18.55 17.66 16.60
CA GLY A 231 -17.68 17.13 15.56
C GLY A 231 -16.92 18.20 14.79
#